data_AF-A0A973D7J3-F1
#
_entry.id   AF-A0A973D7J3-F1
#
_cell.length_a   1.000
_cell.length_b   1.000
_cell.length_c   1.000
_cell.angle_alpha   90.00
_cell.angle_beta   90.00
_cell.angle_gamma   90.00
#
_symmetry.space_group_name_H-M   'P 1'
#
loop_
_entity.id
_entity.type
_entity.pdbx_description
1 polymer ?
#
loop_
_entity_poly.entity_id
_entity_poly.type
_entity_poly.pdbx_seq_one_letter_code
_entity_poly.pdbx_strand_id
1 'polypeptide(L)'
;MNAVFLDALEFDSGNVQRFNRLLEKLPPEDRCGLRPVELLTARPSEDPGVLASEFEARLPGPFRFLARGLGTQETENHDLLSLLMFQPEYIEALLSLGEKDARDRADEVIPFLIGDRKASLTS
;
A
#
# COMPACT_ATOMS: atom_id res chain seq x y z
N MET A 1 11.39 -5.66 -7.03
CA MET A 1 11.56 -5.79 -5.56
C MET A 1 10.34 -5.33 -4.73
N ASN A 2 9.19 -4.98 -5.32
CA ASN A 2 7.96 -4.64 -4.56
C ASN A 2 7.10 -5.87 -4.18
N ALA A 3 7.18 -6.96 -4.96
CA ALA A 3 6.38 -8.16 -4.72
C ALA A 3 6.63 -8.77 -3.34
N VAL A 4 7.90 -8.95 -2.93
CA VAL A 4 8.22 -9.63 -1.66
C VAL A 4 7.67 -8.90 -0.42
N PHE A 5 7.69 -7.56 -0.42
CA PHE A 5 7.12 -6.78 0.68
C PHE A 5 5.58 -6.81 0.67
N LEU A 6 4.97 -6.71 -0.51
CA LEU A 6 3.52 -6.79 -0.68
C LEU A 6 3.00 -8.19 -0.30
N ASP A 7 3.71 -9.25 -0.69
CA ASP A 7 3.40 -10.64 -0.36
C ASP A 7 3.47 -10.89 1.16
N ALA A 8 4.45 -10.28 1.84
CA ALA A 8 4.56 -10.35 3.29
C ALA A 8 3.39 -9.65 4.00
N LEU A 9 2.99 -8.46 3.53
CA LEU A 9 1.83 -7.74 4.06
C LEU A 9 0.51 -8.49 3.83
N GLU A 10 0.34 -9.11 2.66
CA GLU A 10 -0.83 -9.95 2.36
C GLU A 10 -0.89 -11.17 3.28
N PHE A 11 0.26 -11.82 3.49
CA PHE A 11 0.37 -12.96 4.41
C PHE A 11 0.02 -12.56 5.85
N ASP A 12 0.56 -11.44 6.33
CA ASP A 12 0.28 -10.94 7.68
C ASP A 12 -1.18 -10.57 7.86
N SER A 13 -1.79 -9.90 6.87
CA SER A 13 -3.22 -9.58 6.87
C SER A 13 -4.08 -10.85 6.96
N GLY A 14 -3.75 -11.87 6.15
CA GLY A 14 -4.42 -13.16 6.19
C GLY A 14 -4.30 -13.88 7.54
N ASN A 15 -3.13 -13.80 8.17
CA ASN A 15 -2.91 -14.37 9.51
C ASN A 15 -3.76 -13.66 10.56
N VAL A 16 -3.78 -12.33 10.59
CA VAL A 16 -4.62 -11.56 11.53
C VAL A 16 -6.09 -11.94 11.38
N GLN A 17 -6.61 -11.98 10.15
CA GLN A 17 -8.00 -12.40 9.91
C GLN A 17 -8.26 -13.82 10.40
N ARG A 18 -7.33 -14.75 10.19
CA ARG A 18 -7.46 -16.14 10.67
C ARG A 18 -7.48 -16.19 12.20
N PHE A 19 -6.62 -15.44 12.87
CA PHE A 19 -6.60 -15.34 14.33
C PHE A 19 -7.90 -14.75 14.87
N ASN A 20 -8.41 -13.68 14.27
CA ASN A 20 -9.71 -13.10 14.66
C ASN A 20 -10.84 -14.15 14.60
N ARG A 21 -10.95 -14.88 13.50
CA ARG A 21 -11.96 -15.94 13.33
C ARG A 21 -11.83 -17.07 14.35
N LEU A 22 -10.62 -17.35 14.84
CA LEU A 22 -10.39 -18.35 15.90
C LEU A 22 -10.79 -17.79 17.26
N LEU A 23 -10.40 -16.55 17.57
CA LEU A 23 -10.74 -15.87 18.82
C LEU A 23 -12.25 -15.65 18.97
N GLU A 24 -12.96 -15.37 17.88
CA GLU A 24 -14.43 -15.22 17.88
C GLU A 24 -15.17 -16.50 18.29
N LYS A 25 -14.58 -17.67 18.05
CA LYS A 25 -15.13 -18.98 18.45
C LYS A 25 -14.86 -19.33 19.91
N LEU A 26 -13.94 -18.61 20.55
CA LEU A 26 -13.59 -18.83 21.96
C LEU A 26 -14.38 -17.86 22.85
N PRO A 27 -14.84 -18.32 24.02
CA PRO A 27 -15.38 -17.43 25.03
C PRO A 27 -14.26 -16.51 25.55
N PRO A 28 -14.56 -15.27 26.01
CA PRO A 28 -13.56 -14.27 26.38
C PRO A 28 -12.48 -14.74 27.36
N GLU A 29 -12.85 -15.59 28.32
CA GLU A 29 -11.97 -16.21 29.32
C GLU A 29 -10.86 -17.08 28.70
N ASP A 30 -11.13 -17.73 27.57
CA ASP A 30 -10.19 -18.63 26.89
C ASP A 30 -9.33 -17.92 25.84
N ARG A 31 -9.48 -16.61 25.69
CA ARG A 31 -8.73 -15.82 24.70
C ARG A 31 -7.32 -15.42 25.15
N CYS A 32 -6.90 -15.81 26.36
CA CYS A 32 -5.58 -15.49 26.90
C CYS A 32 -5.24 -13.98 26.85
N GLY A 33 -6.24 -13.11 27.06
CA GLY A 33 -6.09 -11.65 26.98
C GLY A 33 -6.04 -11.08 25.56
N LEU A 34 -6.20 -11.90 24.52
CA LEU A 34 -6.29 -11.45 23.13
C LEU A 34 -7.71 -11.01 22.79
N ARG A 35 -7.81 -10.07 21.85
CA ARG A 35 -9.08 -9.59 21.30
C ARG A 35 -9.03 -9.59 19.78
N PRO A 36 -10.15 -9.90 19.09
CA PRO A 36 -10.25 -9.62 17.68
C PRO A 36 -9.94 -8.15 17.38
N VAL A 37 -9.21 -7.92 16.30
CA VAL A 37 -8.84 -6.57 15.83
C VAL A 37 -9.36 -6.36 14.43
N GLU A 38 -9.94 -5.19 14.17
CA GLU A 38 -10.33 -4.83 12.82
C GLU A 38 -9.08 -4.42 12.03
N LEU A 39 -8.99 -4.87 10.78
CA LEU A 39 -7.87 -4.60 9.90
C LEU A 39 -8.39 -4.06 8.57
N LEU A 40 -7.92 -2.87 8.21
CA LEU A 40 -8.15 -2.27 6.90
C LEU A 40 -6.84 -2.30 6.11
N THR A 41 -6.82 -2.96 4.95
CA THR A 41 -5.66 -2.98 4.06
C THR A 41 -5.91 -2.04 2.87
N ALA A 42 -4.99 -1.10 2.66
CA ALA A 42 -4.97 -0.21 1.50
C ALA A 42 -3.92 -0.71 0.50
N ARG A 43 -4.36 -0.97 -0.74
CA ARG A 43 -3.50 -1.25 -1.88
C ARG A 43 -3.81 -0.21 -2.95
N PRO A 44 -2.80 0.45 -3.53
CA PRO A 44 -3.06 1.39 -4.61
C PRO A 44 -3.71 0.67 -5.79
N SER A 45 -4.66 1.32 -6.45
CA SER A 45 -5.34 0.74 -7.63
C SER A 45 -4.42 0.60 -8.85
N GLU A 46 -3.33 1.36 -8.86
CA GLU A 46 -2.31 1.36 -9.90
C GLU A 46 -0.91 1.13 -9.28
N ASP A 47 0.02 0.51 -10.03
CA ASP A 47 1.39 0.30 -9.53
C ASP A 47 2.16 1.62 -9.53
N PRO A 48 2.64 2.10 -8.36
CA PRO A 48 3.43 3.32 -8.27
C PRO A 48 4.68 3.29 -9.16
N GLY A 49 5.29 2.12 -9.37
CA GLY A 49 6.45 1.96 -10.26
C GLY A 49 6.09 2.17 -11.73
N VAL A 50 4.89 1.77 -12.16
CA VAL A 50 4.38 2.07 -13.51
C VAL A 50 4.09 3.56 -13.64
N LEU A 51 3.41 4.14 -12.64
CA LEU A 51 3.16 5.59 -12.61
C LEU A 51 4.47 6.38 -12.68
N ALA A 52 5.51 5.96 -11.97
CA ALA A 52 6.83 6.59 -11.96
C ALA A 52 7.49 6.65 -13.35
N SER A 53 7.27 5.63 -14.20
CA SER A 53 7.84 5.58 -15.55
C SER A 53 7.34 6.72 -16.45
N GLU A 54 6.12 7.22 -16.22
CA GLU A 54 5.55 8.35 -16.97
C GLU A 54 6.26 9.68 -16.68
N PHE A 55 6.89 9.78 -15.50
CA PHE A 55 7.62 10.98 -15.06
C PHE A 55 9.12 10.90 -15.36
N GLU A 56 9.65 9.72 -15.70
CA GLU A 56 11.07 9.53 -16.04
C GLU A 56 11.50 10.42 -17.22
N ALA A 57 10.63 10.59 -18.22
CA ALA A 57 10.91 11.45 -19.38
C ALA A 57 11.05 12.95 -19.03
N ARG A 58 10.48 13.38 -17.89
CA ARG A 58 10.45 14.77 -17.42
C ARG A 58 11.63 15.11 -16.51
N LEU A 59 12.50 14.15 -16.22
CA LEU A 59 13.69 14.36 -15.41
C LEU A 59 14.64 15.40 -16.02
N PRO A 60 15.23 16.30 -15.21
CA PRO A 60 16.23 17.24 -15.69
C PRO A 60 17.43 16.52 -16.32
N GLY A 61 18.01 17.14 -17.35
CA GLY A 61 19.03 16.54 -18.23
C GLY A 61 20.16 15.74 -17.55
N PRO A 62 20.79 16.24 -16.47
CA PRO A 62 21.84 15.51 -15.76
C PRO A 62 21.35 14.18 -15.17
N PHE A 63 20.13 14.16 -14.64
CA PHE A 63 19.51 12.97 -14.05
C PHE A 63 19.06 11.98 -15.12
N ARG A 64 18.56 12.47 -16.26
CA ARG A 64 18.23 11.62 -17.42
C ARG A 64 19.48 10.95 -18.00
N PHE A 65 20.63 11.61 -17.94
CA PHE A 65 21.91 11.05 -18.39
C PHE A 65 22.41 9.95 -17.43
N LEU A 66 22.24 10.14 -16.12
CA LEU A 66 22.52 9.10 -15.12
C LEU A 66 21.61 7.87 -15.28
N ALA A 67 20.30 8.08 -15.46
CA ALA A 67 19.34 7.00 -15.70
C ALA A 67 19.71 6.16 -16.94
N ARG A 68 20.14 6.81 -18.04
CA ARG A 68 20.61 6.14 -19.26
C ARG A 68 21.99 5.51 -19.12
N GLY A 69 22.90 6.12 -18.37
CA GLY A 69 24.26 5.63 -18.12
C GLY A 69 24.31 4.36 -17.26
N LEU A 70 23.24 4.11 -16.48
CA LEU A 70 23.05 2.92 -15.67
C LEU A 70 22.18 1.84 -16.38
N GLY A 71 21.69 2.13 -17.58
CA GLY A 71 20.58 1.41 -18.22
C GLY A 71 20.93 0.23 -19.14
N THR A 72 21.97 -0.56 -18.87
CA THR A 72 22.26 -1.77 -19.68
C THR A 72 22.32 -3.09 -18.95
N GLN A 73 21.94 -3.19 -17.68
CA GLN A 73 21.65 -4.51 -17.09
C GLN A 73 20.39 -4.47 -16.22
N GLU A 74 19.51 -5.42 -16.49
CA GLU A 74 18.33 -5.77 -15.71
C GLU A 74 18.71 -5.92 -14.23
N THR A 75 18.53 -4.89 -13.39
CA THR A 75 18.42 -5.01 -11.92
C THR A 75 18.20 -3.64 -11.27
N GLU A 76 17.10 -3.50 -10.53
CA GLU A 76 17.06 -2.78 -9.24
C GLU A 76 17.62 -1.34 -9.15
N ASN A 77 17.12 -0.39 -9.94
CA ASN A 77 17.50 1.03 -9.76
C ASN A 77 16.69 1.73 -8.64
N HIS A 78 17.03 1.42 -7.40
CA HIS A 78 16.57 2.13 -6.20
C HIS A 78 16.89 3.62 -6.21
N ASP A 79 17.93 4.05 -6.94
CA ASP A 79 18.36 5.45 -7.04
C ASP A 79 17.45 6.31 -7.93
N LEU A 80 16.91 5.74 -9.01
CA LEU A 80 15.94 6.45 -9.85
C LEU A 80 14.60 6.60 -9.12
N LEU A 81 14.18 5.54 -8.41
CA LEU A 81 13.04 5.58 -7.51
C LEU A 81 13.22 6.62 -6.40
N SER A 82 14.41 6.72 -5.80
CA SER A 82 14.67 7.71 -4.76
C SER A 82 14.63 9.15 -5.27
N LEU A 83 15.05 9.38 -6.52
CA LEU A 83 14.94 10.69 -7.16
C LEU A 83 13.48 11.05 -7.48
N LEU A 84 12.69 10.09 -7.99
CA LEU A 84 11.29 10.29 -8.33
C LEU A 84 10.43 10.53 -7.09
N MET A 85 10.74 9.90 -5.95
CA MET A 85 10.10 10.17 -4.65
C MET A 85 10.14 11.65 -4.23
N PHE A 86 10.96 12.50 -4.87
CA PHE A 86 11.05 13.93 -4.58
C PHE A 86 10.70 14.85 -5.77
N GLN A 87 10.23 14.32 -6.91
CA GLN A 87 9.69 15.15 -7.99
C GLN A 87 8.28 15.61 -7.61
N PRO A 88 7.99 16.92 -7.54
CA PRO A 88 6.68 17.43 -7.14
C PRO A 88 5.52 16.83 -7.94
N GLU A 89 5.68 16.69 -9.25
CA GLU A 89 4.63 16.19 -10.15
C GLU A 89 4.30 14.71 -9.90
N TYR A 90 5.31 13.90 -9.56
CA TYR A 90 5.09 12.50 -9.22
C TYR A 90 4.42 12.36 -7.84
N ILE A 91 4.82 13.18 -6.86
CA ILE A 91 4.17 13.22 -5.55
C ILE A 91 2.70 13.63 -5.69
N GLU A 92 2.39 14.66 -6.49
CA GLU A 92 1.02 15.09 -6.75
C GLU A 92 0.19 13.98 -7.41
N ALA A 93 0.77 13.24 -8.34
CA ALA A 93 0.12 12.09 -8.96
C ALA A 93 -0.15 10.96 -7.95
N LEU A 94 0.81 10.65 -7.07
CA LEU A 94 0.63 9.66 -6.00
C LEU A 94 -0.45 10.08 -5.00
N LEU A 95 -0.48 11.34 -4.60
CA LEU A 95 -1.52 11.89 -3.72
C LEU A 95 -2.89 11.80 -4.38
N SER A 96 -2.99 12.16 -5.67
CA SER A 96 -4.23 12.09 -6.44
C SER A 96 -4.75 10.64 -6.55
N LEU A 97 -3.85 9.68 -6.81
CA LEU A 97 -4.17 8.26 -6.82
C LEU A 97 -4.68 7.79 -5.45
N GLY A 98 -3.99 8.15 -4.37
CA GLY A 98 -4.40 7.81 -3.00
C GLY A 98 -5.74 8.43 -2.60
N GLU A 99 -6.00 9.67 -3.00
CA GLU A 99 -7.31 10.32 -2.78
C GLU A 99 -8.43 9.63 -3.52
N LYS A 100 -8.20 9.25 -4.79
CA LYS A 100 -9.16 8.50 -5.60
C LYS A 100 -9.46 7.15 -4.94
N ASP A 101 -8.43 6.39 -4.60
CA ASP A 101 -8.56 5.07 -3.99
C ASP A 101 -9.32 5.13 -2.64
N ALA A 102 -9.02 6.14 -1.82
CA ALA A 102 -9.72 6.36 -0.55
C ALA A 102 -11.18 6.79 -0.76
N ARG A 103 -11.45 7.61 -1.78
CA ARG A 103 -12.81 8.06 -2.12
C ARG A 103 -13.67 6.92 -2.66
N ASP A 104 -13.11 6.08 -3.51
CA ASP A 104 -13.80 4.91 -4.08
C ASP A 104 -14.14 3.86 -2.99
N ARG A 105 -13.38 3.85 -1.88
CA ARG A 105 -13.61 2.98 -0.71
C ARG A 105 -14.10 3.75 0.52
N ALA A 106 -14.71 4.93 0.34
CA ALA A 106 -15.09 5.80 1.45
C ALA A 106 -16.03 5.11 2.47
N ASP A 107 -16.93 4.25 1.99
CA ASP A 107 -17.88 3.48 2.81
C ASP A 107 -17.20 2.47 3.75
N GLU A 108 -15.95 2.08 3.46
CA GLU A 108 -15.14 1.19 4.29
C GLU A 108 -14.15 2.00 5.15
N VAL A 109 -13.48 2.98 4.54
CA VAL A 109 -12.41 3.77 5.17
C VAL A 109 -12.95 4.68 6.27
N ILE A 110 -14.07 5.38 6.03
CA ILE A 110 -14.61 6.35 6.99
C ILE A 110 -15.06 5.65 8.28
N PRO A 111 -15.89 4.58 8.25
CA PRO A 111 -16.28 3.86 9.47
C PRO A 111 -15.09 3.32 10.26
N PHE A 112 -14.08 2.78 9.56
CA PHE A 112 -12.85 2.29 10.19
C PHE A 112 -12.11 3.40 10.94
N LEU A 113 -11.91 4.56 10.31
CA LEU A 113 -11.17 5.69 10.90
C LEU A 113 -11.89 6.31 12.11
N ILE A 114 -13.22 6.33 12.13
CA ILE A 114 -14.01 6.86 13.26
C ILE A 114 -14.26 5.80 14.35
N GLY A 115 -13.84 4.55 14.13
CA GLY A 115 -13.99 3.44 15.07
C GLY A 115 -15.40 2.87 15.18
N ASP A 116 -16.21 2.99 14.11
CA ASP A 116 -17.55 2.42 14.08
C ASP A 116 -17.50 0.91 13.80
N ARG A 117 -17.47 0.13 14.88
CA ARG A 117 -17.28 -1.33 14.90
C ARG A 117 -18.38 -2.18 14.24
N LYS A 118 -19.34 -1.58 13.52
CA LYS A 118 -20.54 -2.29 13.02
C LYS A 118 -20.59 -2.57 11.52
N ALA A 119 -19.71 -2.01 10.70
CA ALA A 119 -19.85 -2.12 9.24
C ALA A 119 -19.20 -3.39 8.62
N SER A 120 -18.21 -4.00 9.28
CA SER A 120 -17.33 -5.01 8.66
C SER A 120 -17.78 -6.47 8.78
N LEU A 121 -18.99 -6.74 9.32
CA LEU A 121 -19.53 -8.11 9.48
C LEU A 121 -20.62 -8.48 8.44
N THR A 122 -20.85 -7.65 7.42
CA THR A 122 -21.85 -7.93 6.39
C THR A 122 -21.33 -7.64 4.99
N SER A 123 -20.54 -8.57 4.44
CA SER A 123 -20.49 -8.94 3.02
C SER A 123 -19.82 -10.29 2.87
#